data_AF-A0A932TD12-F1
#
_entry.id   AF-A0A932TD12-F1
#
_cell.length_a   1.000
_cell.length_b   1.000
_cell.length_c   1.000
_cell.angle_alpha   90.00
_cell.angle_beta   90.00
_cell.angle_gamma   90.00
#
_symmetry.space_group_name_H-M   'P 1'
#
loop_
_entity.id
_entity.type
_entity.pdbx_description
1 polymer ?
#
loop_
_entity_poly.entity_id
_entity_poly.type
_entity_poly.pdbx_seq_one_letter_code
_entity_poly.pdbx_strand_id
1 'polypeptide(L)'
;MLNIEKEGILSKVSIAEFEKEMGCRLIPHLQIKDVSLLHKIAKKTRKLHQKGELTRRQLWFGSYYRQEITSFYLPDVVFRWINPEIGWGVFANRPFRKGEF
;
A
#
# COMPACT_ATOMS: atom_id res chain seq x y z
N MET A 1 13.08 3.46 3.73
CA MET A 1 13.09 4.89 4.11
C MET A 1 11.79 5.49 3.62
N LEU A 2 11.08 6.22 4.46
CA LEU A 2 9.82 6.89 4.16
C LEU A 2 10.02 8.40 4.25
N ASN A 3 9.32 9.15 3.42
CA ASN A 3 9.27 10.61 3.53
C ASN A 3 8.17 10.98 4.53
N ILE A 4 8.52 11.74 5.55
CA ILE A 4 7.56 12.35 6.49
C ILE A 4 7.75 13.86 6.53
N GLU A 5 6.66 14.59 6.71
CA GLU A 5 6.66 16.03 6.90
C GLU A 5 5.98 16.36 8.22
N LYS A 6 6.68 17.02 9.13
CA LYS A 6 6.14 17.44 10.42
C LYS A 6 6.48 18.90 10.64
N GLU A 7 5.48 19.73 10.93
CA GLU A 7 5.66 21.17 11.19
C GLU A 7 6.44 21.90 10.07
N GLY A 8 6.22 21.48 8.82
CA GLY A 8 6.90 22.04 7.64
C GLY A 8 8.31 21.50 7.39
N ILE A 9 8.80 20.55 8.18
CA ILE A 9 10.11 19.92 8.01
C ILE A 9 9.95 18.57 7.32
N LEU A 10 10.46 18.46 6.10
CA LEU A 10 10.53 17.20 5.35
C LEU A 10 11.77 16.39 5.77
N SER A 11 11.59 15.15 6.19
CA SER A 11 12.67 14.25 6.56
C SER A 11 12.47 12.85 5.98
N LYS A 12 13.59 12.13 5.82
CA LYS A 12 13.60 10.70 5.48
C LYS A 12 13.87 9.90 6.74
N VAL A 13 12.94 9.01 7.06
CA VAL A 13 13.02 8.17 8.26
C VAL A 13 13.02 6.68 7.89
N SER A 14 13.64 5.87 8.73
CA SER A 14 13.47 4.42 8.71
C SER A 14 12.04 4.03 9.09
N ILE A 15 11.67 2.76 8.82
CA ILE A 15 10.36 2.25 9.23
C ILE A 15 10.23 2.28 10.76
N ALA A 16 11.29 1.92 11.50
CA ALA A 16 11.26 1.91 12.96
C ALA A 16 11.05 3.32 13.54
N GLU A 17 11.72 4.34 12.99
CA GLU A 17 11.52 5.73 13.37
C GLU A 17 10.11 6.22 13.05
N PHE A 18 9.60 5.88 11.87
CA PHE A 18 8.22 6.17 11.47
C PHE A 18 7.20 5.56 12.43
N GLU A 19 7.33 4.28 12.76
CA GLU A 19 6.39 3.57 13.64
C GLU A 19 6.43 4.13 15.07
N LYS A 20 7.63 4.52 15.53
CA LYS A 20 7.81 5.20 16.81
C LYS A 20 7.12 6.57 16.82
N GLU A 21 7.28 7.35 15.75
CA GLU A 21 6.74 8.70 15.61
C GLU A 21 5.21 8.71 15.46
N MET A 22 4.66 7.77 14.70
CA MET A 22 3.21 7.66 14.48
C MET A 22 2.47 6.89 15.56
N GLY A 23 3.18 6.13 16.40
CA GLY A 23 2.55 5.23 17.38
C GLY A 23 1.75 4.08 16.74
N CYS A 24 2.01 3.77 15.47
CA CYS A 24 1.33 2.71 14.74
C CYS A 24 2.35 1.85 13.97
N ARG A 25 1.98 0.60 13.68
CA ARG A 25 2.80 -0.27 12.83
C ARG A 25 2.49 -0.03 11.37
N LEU A 26 3.53 0.20 10.58
CA LEU A 26 3.40 0.21 9.14
C LEU A 26 3.23 -1.23 8.70
N ILE A 27 2.12 -1.56 8.04
CA ILE A 27 1.90 -2.88 7.47
C ILE A 27 2.62 -2.92 6.10
N PRO A 28 3.79 -3.57 5.96
CA PRO A 28 4.54 -3.61 4.70
C PRO A 28 3.87 -4.46 3.60
N HIS A 29 2.74 -5.11 3.92
CA HIS A 29 2.35 -6.40 3.35
C HIS A 29 1.36 -6.36 2.17
N LEU A 30 1.10 -5.19 1.56
CA LEU A 30 0.42 -5.16 0.26
C LEU A 30 1.40 -5.23 -0.92
N GLN A 31 2.71 -5.25 -0.66
CA GLN A 31 3.70 -5.47 -1.70
C GLN A 31 4.09 -6.95 -1.80
N ILE A 32 3.71 -7.59 -2.90
CA ILE A 32 4.26 -8.89 -3.27
C ILE A 32 5.58 -8.62 -3.98
N LYS A 33 6.71 -8.60 -3.25
CA LYS A 33 8.05 -8.35 -3.83
C LYS A 33 8.69 -9.57 -4.49
N ASP A 34 8.14 -10.75 -4.25
CA ASP A 34 8.63 -12.02 -4.78
C ASP A 34 7.65 -12.56 -5.83
N VAL A 35 8.12 -12.66 -7.07
CA VAL A 35 7.37 -13.24 -8.20
C VAL A 35 6.94 -14.68 -7.91
N SER A 36 7.76 -15.43 -7.17
CA SER A 36 7.44 -16.81 -6.77
C SER A 36 6.27 -16.85 -5.80
N LEU A 37 6.24 -15.93 -4.83
CA LEU A 37 5.11 -15.76 -3.92
C LEU A 37 3.86 -15.32 -4.68
N LEU A 38 3.96 -14.38 -5.63
CA LEU A 38 2.84 -13.98 -6.49
C LEU A 38 2.28 -15.18 -7.25
N HIS A 39 3.15 -16.02 -7.82
CA HIS A 39 2.75 -17.23 -8.53
C HIS A 39 2.06 -18.26 -7.61
N LYS A 40 2.58 -18.43 -6.39
CA LYS A 40 1.96 -19.30 -5.37
C LYS A 40 0.56 -18.80 -4.99
N ILE A 41 0.41 -17.49 -4.75
CA ILE A 41 -0.88 -16.86 -4.45
C ILE A 41 -1.84 -17.07 -5.62
N ALA A 42 -1.43 -16.75 -6.84
CA ALA A 42 -2.26 -16.92 -8.04
C ALA A 42 -2.73 -18.37 -8.22
N LYS A 43 -1.84 -19.35 -8.03
CA LYS A 43 -2.17 -20.78 -8.11
C LYS A 43 -3.19 -21.19 -7.03
N LYS A 44 -3.03 -20.72 -5.80
CA LYS A 44 -3.97 -20.99 -4.70
C LYS A 44 -5.33 -20.36 -4.95
N THR A 45 -5.36 -19.09 -5.36
CA THR A 45 -6.59 -18.36 -5.71
C THR A 45 -7.34 -19.04 -6.85
N ARG A 46 -6.64 -19.53 -7.89
CA ARG A 46 -7.27 -20.30 -8.98
C ARG A 46 -7.98 -21.55 -8.47
N LYS A 47 -7.35 -22.30 -7.56
CA LYS A 47 -7.98 -23.49 -6.95
C LYS A 47 -9.22 -23.13 -6.13
N LEU A 48 -9.16 -22.07 -5.33
CA LEU A 48 -10.32 -21.59 -4.54
C LEU A 48 -11.45 -21.13 -5.45
N HIS A 49 -11.14 -20.44 -6.55
CA HIS A 49 -12.14 -20.03 -7.54
C HIS A 49 -12.85 -21.23 -8.16
N GLN A 50 -12.10 -22.26 -8.58
CA GLN A 50 -12.65 -23.49 -9.16
C GLN A 50 -13.57 -24.23 -8.19
N LYS A 51 -13.34 -24.10 -6.87
CA LYS A 51 -14.19 -24.67 -5.83
C LYS A 51 -15.39 -23.80 -5.45
N GLY A 52 -15.53 -22.60 -6.04
CA GLY A 52 -16.59 -21.65 -5.68
C GLY A 52 -16.39 -20.98 -4.32
N GLU A 53 -15.19 -21.06 -3.73
CA GLU A 53 -14.89 -20.51 -2.39
C GLU A 53 -14.55 -19.01 -2.44
N LEU A 54 -14.56 -18.39 -3.62
CA LEU A 54 -14.36 -16.95 -3.78
C LEU A 54 -15.69 -16.23 -4.01
N THR A 55 -15.91 -15.19 -3.23
CA THR A 55 -17.04 -14.28 -3.41
C THR A 55 -16.86 -13.42 -4.68
N ARG A 56 -17.98 -12.96 -5.26
CA ARG A 56 -17.96 -12.00 -6.38
C ARG A 56 -17.16 -10.74 -6.06
N ARG A 57 -17.25 -10.25 -4.82
CA ARG A 57 -16.50 -9.08 -4.35
C ARG A 57 -14.99 -9.33 -4.42
N GLN A 58 -14.52 -10.50 -3.99
CA GLN A 58 -13.09 -10.85 -4.06
C GLN A 58 -12.59 -10.96 -5.50
N LEU A 59 -13.39 -11.55 -6.40
CA LEU A 59 -13.06 -11.62 -7.83
C LEU A 59 -13.01 -10.23 -8.46
N TRP A 60 -13.98 -9.37 -8.14
CA TRP A 60 -14.02 -7.99 -8.61
C TRP A 60 -12.80 -7.21 -8.13
N PHE A 61 -12.45 -7.27 -6.85
CA PHE A 61 -11.26 -6.61 -6.32
C PHE A 61 -9.96 -7.11 -6.96
N GLY A 62 -9.83 -8.42 -7.16
CA GLY A 62 -8.65 -8.98 -7.82
C GLY A 62 -8.50 -8.51 -9.28
N SER A 63 -9.62 -8.28 -9.97
CA SER A 63 -9.61 -7.70 -11.33
C SER A 63 -9.36 -6.20 -11.32
N TYR A 64 -9.97 -5.48 -10.38
CA TYR A 64 -9.87 -4.03 -10.27
C TYR A 64 -8.44 -3.60 -9.93
N TYR A 65 -7.84 -4.23 -8.91
CA TYR A 65 -6.48 -3.92 -8.45
C TYR A 65 -5.38 -4.73 -9.15
N ARG A 66 -5.67 -5.28 -10.34
CA ARG A 66 -4.75 -6.21 -11.02
C ARG A 66 -3.40 -5.54 -11.31
N GLN A 67 -3.43 -4.27 -11.71
CA GLN A 67 -2.24 -3.53 -12.07
C GLN A 67 -1.38 -3.25 -10.85
N GLU A 68 -1.97 -2.86 -9.73
CA GLU A 68 -1.29 -2.59 -8.46
C GLU A 68 -0.70 -3.86 -7.85
N ILE A 69 -1.42 -4.99 -7.96
CA ILE A 69 -0.94 -6.30 -7.51
C ILE A 69 0.29 -6.75 -8.32
N THR A 70 0.41 -6.36 -9.59
CA THR A 70 1.45 -6.87 -10.52
C THR A 70 2.57 -5.88 -10.85
N SER A 71 2.37 -4.58 -10.63
CA SER A 71 3.32 -3.52 -11.04
C SER A 71 4.48 -3.31 -10.08
N PHE A 72 4.45 -3.93 -8.88
CA PHE A 72 5.42 -3.70 -7.80
C PHE A 72 5.57 -2.21 -7.41
N TYR A 73 4.65 -1.36 -7.88
CA TYR A 73 4.77 0.08 -7.84
C TYR A 73 4.47 0.60 -6.42
N LEU A 74 5.27 1.57 -5.99
CA LEU A 74 5.00 2.35 -4.78
C LEU A 74 4.56 3.74 -5.20
N PRO A 75 3.35 4.17 -4.83
CA PRO A 75 2.93 5.53 -5.10
C PRO A 75 3.84 6.51 -4.37
N ASP A 76 4.20 7.58 -5.06
CA ASP A 76 5.04 8.64 -4.53
C ASP A 76 4.22 9.52 -3.58
N VAL A 77 4.19 9.09 -2.31
CA VAL A 77 3.43 9.72 -1.23
C VAL A 77 4.34 10.17 -0.10
N VAL A 78 3.87 11.18 0.63
CA VAL A 78 4.49 11.70 1.85
C VAL A 78 3.47 11.64 2.98
N PHE A 79 3.92 11.23 4.16
CA PHE A 79 3.08 11.29 5.35
C PHE A 79 3.26 12.66 6.01
N ARG A 80 2.18 13.41 6.20
CA ARG A 80 2.25 14.75 6.81
C ARG A 80 1.52 14.78 8.14
N TRP A 81 2.13 15.39 9.14
CA TRP A 81 1.43 15.77 10.35
C TRP A 81 0.53 16.96 10.05
N ILE A 82 -0.77 16.81 10.31
CA ILE A 82 -1.77 17.84 10.04
C ILE A 82 -1.92 18.72 11.27
N ASN A 83 -2.41 18.15 12.38
CA ASN A 83 -2.57 18.82 13.67
C ASN A 83 -2.92 17.78 14.77
N PRO A 84 -3.03 18.16 16.07
CA PRO A 84 -3.39 17.24 17.14
C PRO A 84 -4.79 16.61 17.05
N GLU A 85 -5.73 17.23 16.34
CA GLU A 85 -7.11 16.75 16.22
C GLU A 85 -7.24 15.64 15.15
N ILE A 86 -6.48 15.76 14.05
CA ILE A 86 -6.53 14.86 12.90
C ILE A 86 -5.36 13.86 12.92
N GLY A 87 -4.20 14.28 13.40
CA GLY A 87 -2.96 13.51 13.41
C GLY A 87 -2.26 13.50 12.05
N TRP A 88 -1.88 12.30 11.59
CA TRP A 88 -1.14 12.09 10.35
C TRP A 88 -2.07 11.85 9.16
N GLY A 89 -1.72 12.40 7.99
CA GLY A 89 -2.37 12.11 6.71
C GLY A 89 -1.37 11.63 5.65
N VAL A 90 -1.89 10.94 4.63
CA VAL A 90 -1.12 10.51 3.46
C VAL A 90 -1.41 11.46 2.30
N PHE A 91 -0.37 12.05 1.73
CA PHE A 91 -0.47 13.04 0.66
C PHE A 91 0.31 12.59 -0.55
N ALA A 92 -0.18 12.92 -1.74
CA ALA A 92 0.58 12.72 -2.96
C ALA A 92 1.74 13.72 -3.00
N ASN A 93 2.95 13.23 -3.26
CA ASN A 93 4.16 14.07 -3.38
C ASN A 93 4.24 14.74 -4.77
N ARG A 94 3.36 14.32 -5.68
CA ARG A 94 3.13 14.89 -7.01
C ARG A 94 1.66 14.74 -7.39
N PRO A 95 1.14 15.50 -8.37
CA PRO A 95 -0.18 15.24 -8.93
C PRO A 95 -0.27 13.81 -9.50
N PHE A 96 -1.33 13.09 -9.14
CA PHE A 96 -1.66 11.79 -9.72
C PHE A 96 -2.71 11.95 -10.82
N ARG A 97 -2.57 11.17 -11.89
CA ARG A 97 -3.59 11.04 -12.93
C ARG A 97 -4.69 10.11 -12.45
N LYS A 98 -5.91 10.32 -12.95
CA LYS A 98 -7.02 9.39 -12.70
C LYS A 98 -6.66 8.01 -13.28
N GLY A 99 -6.66 6.98 -12.44
CA GLY A 99 -6.30 5.61 -12.84
C GLY A 99 -4.81 5.42 -13.14
N GLU A 100 -3.93 6.21 -12.52
CA GLU A 100 -2.48 6.07 -12.72
C GLU A 100 -1.90 4.76 -12.17
N PHE A 101 -2.61 4.13 -11.23
CA PHE A 101 -2.22 2.90 -10.56
C PHE A 101 -3.25 1.82 -10.88
#